data_AF-A0A2N4Y446-F1
#
_entry.id   AF-A0A2N4Y446-F1
#
_cell.length_a   1.000
_cell.length_b   1.000
_cell.length_c   1.000
_cell.angle_alpha   90.00
_cell.angle_beta   90.00
_cell.angle_gamma   90.00
#
_symmetry.space_group_name_H-M   'P 1'
#
loop_
_entity.id
_entity.type
_entity.pdbx_description
1 polymer ?
#
loop_
_entity_poly.entity_id
_entity_poly.type
_entity_poly.pdbx_seq_one_letter_code
_entity_poly.pdbx_strand_id
1 'polypeptide(L)'
;MNNCIQAESSMILTPNDFHIIDIAMRAAERGEVKHPDDGHREAVGKAVIRLYTSGVTDPVRLAEAASAMAATRLLDRRRWRADA
;
A
#
# COMPACT_ATOMS: atom_id res chain seq x y z
N MET A 1 -17.51 0.03 -29.70
CA MET A 1 -16.38 -0.38 -28.84
C MET A 1 -16.39 0.54 -27.65
N ASN A 2 -16.86 0.07 -26.50
CA ASN A 2 -17.04 0.88 -25.31
C ASN A 2 -15.68 1.12 -24.66
N ASN A 3 -15.09 2.29 -24.90
CA ASN A 3 -14.00 2.79 -24.08
C ASN A 3 -14.61 3.25 -22.75
N CYS A 4 -14.78 2.31 -21.82
CA CYS A 4 -14.92 2.67 -20.41
C CYS A 4 -13.57 3.25 -19.98
N ILE A 5 -13.39 4.55 -20.20
CA ILE A 5 -12.43 5.34 -19.45
C ILE A 5 -12.87 5.14 -18.01
N GLN A 6 -12.16 4.28 -17.28
CA GLN A 6 -12.26 4.22 -15.83
C GLN A 6 -12.08 5.66 -15.38
N ALA A 7 -13.17 6.29 -14.96
CA ALA A 7 -13.08 7.54 -14.26
C ALA A 7 -12.12 7.26 -13.10
N GLU A 8 -10.92 7.82 -13.20
CA GLU A 8 -10.08 8.08 -12.05
C GLU A 8 -10.91 9.01 -11.16
N SER A 9 -11.86 8.45 -10.42
CA SER A 9 -12.50 9.14 -9.31
C SER A 9 -11.33 9.57 -8.45
N SER A 10 -10.99 10.86 -8.51
CA SER A 10 -10.08 11.47 -7.57
C SER A 10 -10.66 11.21 -6.20
N MET A 11 -10.18 10.15 -5.57
CA MET A 11 -10.64 9.73 -4.27
C MET A 11 -10.11 10.79 -3.31
N ILE A 12 -11.01 11.67 -2.87
CA ILE A 12 -10.69 12.62 -1.82
C ILE A 12 -10.58 11.78 -0.55
N LEU A 13 -9.35 11.55 -0.09
CA LEU A 13 -9.10 10.91 1.18
C LEU A 13 -9.63 11.81 2.29
N THR A 14 -10.62 11.32 3.02
CA THR A 14 -11.11 11.98 4.23
C THR A 14 -10.07 11.82 5.34
N PRO A 15 -10.13 12.65 6.40
CA PRO A 15 -9.26 12.46 7.57
C PRO A 15 -9.37 11.06 8.20
N ASN A 16 -10.55 10.43 8.10
CA ASN A 16 -10.75 9.06 8.57
C ASN A 16 -9.99 8.04 7.71
N ASP A 17 -9.95 8.24 6.40
CA ASP A 17 -9.23 7.36 5.47
C ASP A 17 -7.73 7.44 5.71
N PHE A 18 -7.23 8.64 5.98
CA PHE A 18 -5.85 8.83 6.41
C PHE A 18 -5.55 8.07 7.70
N HIS A 19 -6.45 8.10 8.69
CA HIS A 19 -6.27 7.36 9.95
C HIS A 19 -6.19 5.85 9.72
N ILE A 20 -7.05 5.30 8.86
CA ILE A 20 -7.04 3.88 8.49
C ILE A 20 -5.71 3.48 7.82
N ILE A 21 -5.25 4.30 6.87
CA ILE A 21 -3.98 4.05 6.16
C ILE A 21 -2.78 4.20 7.10
N ASP A 22 -2.78 5.18 8.00
CA ASP A 22 -1.72 5.41 8.99
C ASP A 22 -1.56 4.21 9.94
N ILE A 23 -2.67 3.65 10.45
CA ILE A 23 -2.64 2.43 11.26
C ILE A 23 -1.97 1.29 10.51
N ALA A 24 -2.29 1.10 9.23
CA ALA A 24 -1.71 0.05 8.41
C ALA A 24 -0.21 0.25 8.18
N MET A 25 0.21 1.49 7.89
CA MET A 25 1.63 1.80 7.66
C MET A 25 2.48 1.66 8.92
N ARG A 26 1.95 2.01 10.09
CA ARG A 26 2.64 1.76 11.37
C ARG A 26 2.85 0.28 11.67
N ALA A 27 1.97 -0.59 11.19
CA ALA A 27 2.14 -2.04 11.32
C ALA A 27 3.30 -2.57 10.45
N ALA A 28 3.49 -2.00 9.25
CA ALA A 28 4.62 -2.31 8.39
C ALA A 28 5.97 -1.89 9.00
N GLU A 29 6.02 -0.78 9.75
CA GLU A 29 7.23 -0.27 10.39
C GLU A 29 7.75 -1.15 11.54
N ARG A 30 6.87 -1.90 12.21
CA ARG A 30 7.24 -2.76 13.36
C ARG A 30 8.12 -3.95 12.97
N GLY A 31 8.17 -4.31 11.69
CA GLY A 31 8.90 -5.49 11.20
C GLY A 31 10.29 -5.20 10.62
N GLU A 32 10.63 -3.95 10.32
CA GLU A 32 11.89 -3.64 9.62
C GLU A 32 13.08 -3.47 10.58
N VAL A 33 13.94 -4.48 10.57
CA VAL A 33 15.25 -4.45 11.20
C VAL A 33 16.23 -3.74 10.26
N LYS A 34 16.64 -2.55 10.70
CA LYS A 34 17.92 -1.84 10.45
C LYS A 34 18.11 -0.88 9.28
N HIS A 35 17.49 -0.96 8.10
CA HIS A 35 17.69 0.07 7.07
C HIS A 35 16.36 0.38 6.36
N PRO A 36 15.92 1.65 6.33
CA PRO A 36 14.73 2.02 5.57
C PRO A 36 15.08 1.90 4.09
N ASP A 37 14.65 0.81 3.47
CA ASP A 37 14.54 0.79 2.02
C ASP A 37 13.28 1.57 1.67
N ASP A 38 13.46 2.89 1.47
CA ASP A 38 12.35 3.80 1.17
C ASP A 38 11.52 3.31 -0.04
N GLY A 39 12.14 2.56 -0.97
CA GLY A 39 11.46 1.96 -2.11
C GLY A 39 10.52 0.81 -1.73
N HIS A 40 10.92 -0.03 -0.78
CA HIS A 40 10.07 -1.11 -0.27
C HIS A 40 8.90 -0.54 0.55
N ARG A 41 9.17 0.44 1.43
CA ARG A 41 8.13 1.14 2.18
C ARG A 41 7.13 1.84 1.27
N GLU A 42 7.60 2.48 0.20
CA GLU A 42 6.75 3.10 -0.83
C GLU A 42 5.89 2.04 -1.55
N ALA A 43 6.46 0.88 -1.88
CA ALA A 43 5.73 -0.20 -2.54
C ALA A 43 4.63 -0.77 -1.63
N VAL A 44 4.91 -0.96 -0.33
CA VAL A 44 3.92 -1.34 0.68
C VAL A 44 2.82 -0.29 0.78
N GLY A 45 3.16 0.99 0.89
CA GLY A 45 2.17 2.08 0.94
C GLY A 45 1.26 2.11 -0.30
N LYS A 46 1.83 1.94 -1.49
CA LYS A 46 1.04 1.83 -2.74
C LYS A 46 0.11 0.62 -2.73
N ALA A 47 0.54 -0.52 -2.19
CA ALA A 47 -0.31 -1.71 -2.08
C ALA A 47 -1.44 -1.54 -1.06
N VAL A 48 -1.16 -0.91 0.08
CA VAL A 48 -2.18 -0.57 1.10
C VAL A 48 -3.24 0.36 0.53
N ILE A 49 -2.84 1.41 -0.19
CA ILE A 49 -3.79 2.32 -0.86
C ILE A 49 -4.65 1.55 -1.87
N ARG A 50 -4.05 0.66 -2.66
CA ARG A 50 -4.80 -0.17 -3.62
C ARG A 50 -5.80 -1.10 -2.94
N LEU A 51 -5.42 -1.76 -1.85
CA LEU A 51 -6.32 -2.60 -1.07
C LEU A 51 -7.49 -1.79 -0.51
N TYR A 52 -7.21 -0.62 0.05
CA TYR A 52 -8.21 0.29 0.56
C TYR A 52 -9.19 0.74 -0.54
N THR A 53 -8.68 1.16 -1.70
CA THR A 53 -9.52 1.52 -2.87
C THR A 53 -10.32 0.34 -3.44
N SER A 54 -9.88 -0.89 -3.20
CA SER A 54 -10.61 -2.12 -3.59
C SER A 54 -11.74 -2.50 -2.63
N GLY A 55 -11.92 -1.74 -1.54
CA GLY A 55 -12.98 -1.93 -0.55
C GLY A 55 -12.52 -2.56 0.76
N VAL A 56 -11.22 -2.80 0.96
CA VAL A 56 -10.69 -3.27 2.25
C VAL A 56 -10.50 -2.06 3.18
N THR A 57 -11.55 -1.69 3.91
CA THR A 57 -11.54 -0.51 4.79
C THR A 57 -11.31 -0.84 6.27
N ASP A 58 -11.26 -2.12 6.63
CA ASP A 58 -10.98 -2.56 8.00
C ASP A 58 -9.50 -2.30 8.33
N PRO A 59 -9.19 -1.41 9.29
CA PRO A 59 -7.82 -1.05 9.63
C PRO A 59 -7.00 -2.24 10.15
N VAL A 60 -7.64 -3.22 10.81
CA VAL A 60 -6.95 -4.41 11.31
C VAL A 60 -6.49 -5.28 10.14
N ARG A 61 -7.36 -5.53 9.17
CA ARG A 61 -7.02 -6.30 7.97
C ARG A 61 -5.95 -5.63 7.12
N LEU A 62 -6.01 -4.31 6.98
CA LEU A 62 -4.98 -3.55 6.27
C LEU A 62 -3.63 -3.61 7.00
N ALA A 63 -3.62 -3.51 8.33
CA ALA A 63 -2.41 -3.64 9.14
C ALA A 63 -1.77 -5.03 9.04
N GLU A 64 -2.56 -6.10 9.09
CA GLU A 64 -2.07 -7.47 8.89
C GLU A 64 -1.48 -7.66 7.49
N ALA A 65 -2.15 -7.14 6.46
CA ALA A 65 -1.67 -7.19 5.09
C ALA A 65 -0.37 -6.40 4.91
N ALA A 66 -0.29 -5.19 5.46
CA ALA A 66 0.89 -4.34 5.42
C ALA A 66 2.09 -4.98 6.15
N SER A 67 1.84 -5.55 7.34
CA SER A 67 2.84 -6.31 8.10
C SER A 67 3.36 -7.52 7.32
N ALA A 68 2.46 -8.30 6.72
CA ALA A 68 2.83 -9.46 5.89
C ALA A 68 3.65 -9.04 4.65
N MET A 69 3.25 -7.98 3.95
CA MET A 69 3.99 -7.45 2.79
C MET A 69 5.37 -6.91 3.17
N ALA A 70 5.45 -6.22 4.31
CA ALA A 70 6.71 -5.71 4.84
C ALA A 70 7.66 -6.86 5.18
N ALA A 71 7.18 -7.87 5.91
CA ALA A 71 7.96 -9.02 6.36
C ALA A 71 8.48 -9.91 5.21
N THR A 72 7.71 -10.01 4.13
CA THR A 72 8.03 -10.94 3.03
C THR A 72 8.77 -10.29 1.86
N ARG A 73 8.94 -8.97 1.85
CA ARG A 73 9.52 -8.20 0.73
C ARG A 73 8.91 -8.52 -0.65
N LEU A 74 7.66 -9.00 -0.68
CA LEU A 74 6.98 -9.44 -1.91
C LEU A 74 6.84 -8.33 -2.96
N LEU A 75 6.88 -7.07 -2.54
CA LEU A 75 6.66 -5.90 -3.39
C LEU A 75 7.94 -5.30 -3.99
N ASP A 76 9.11 -5.73 -3.51
CA ASP A 76 10.43 -5.23 -3.93
C ASP A 76 10.78 -5.61 -5.39
N ARG A 77 10.01 -6.54 -5.97
CA ARG A 77 10.29 -7.13 -7.30
C ARG A 77 10.12 -6.17 -8.50
N ARG A 78 9.54 -4.97 -8.31
CA ARG A 78 9.27 -4.03 -9.42
C ARG A 78 10.43 -3.11 -9.82
N ARG A 79 11.60 -3.20 -9.19
CA ARG A 79 12.84 -2.59 -9.72
C ARG A 79 13.49 -3.37 -10.88
N TRP A 80 13.02 -4.57 -11.23
CA TRP A 80 13.61 -5.41 -12.30
C TRP A 80 13.18 -5.05 -13.75
N ARG A 81 12.42 -3.97 -13.97
CA ARG A 81 11.97 -3.57 -15.34
C ARG A 81 12.14 -2.08 -15.65
N ALA A 82 13.04 -1.41 -14.96
CA ALA A 82 13.40 -0.01 -15.27
C ALA A 82 14.65 0.12 -16.15
N ASP A 83 15.28 -0.99 -16.54
CA ASP A 83 16.34 -1.03 -17.55
C ASP A 83 15.92 -2.00 -18.68
N ALA A 84 15.20 -1.45 -19.68
CA ALA A 84 14.95 -2.07 -20.98
C ALA A 84 15.26 -1.05 -22.05
#